data_AF-A0A2N1M1S6-F1
#
_entry.id   AF-A0A2N1M1S6-F1
#
_cell.length_a   1.000
_cell.length_b   1.000
_cell.length_c   1.000
_cell.angle_alpha   90.00
_cell.angle_beta   90.00
_cell.angle_gamma   90.00
#
_symmetry.space_group_name_H-M   'P 1'
#
loop_
_entity.id
_entity.type
_entity.pdbx_description
1 polymer ?
#
loop_
_entity_poly.entity_id
_entity_poly.type
_entity_poly.pdbx_seq_one_letter_code
_entity_poly.pdbx_strand_id
1 'polypeptide(L)'
;HNTAKQTIKGCNRIVTFFKWSHIVGKLLADAAATLRIEGGELKTYSETRWISMYETANSVSCLRIALEHMLINNPNEITKQIS
;
A
#
# COMPACT_ATOMS: atom_id res chain seq x y z
N HIS A 1 1.03 -21.60 8.45
CA HIS A 1 2.39 -21.03 8.37
C HIS A 1 2.68 -20.40 7.00
N ASN A 2 2.52 -21.12 5.88
CA ASN A 2 2.85 -20.59 4.55
C ASN A 2 1.99 -19.37 4.14
N THR A 3 0.69 -19.41 4.43
CA THR A 3 -0.26 -18.33 4.12
C THR A 3 0.13 -17.00 4.75
N ALA A 4 0.40 -16.98 6.06
CA ALA A 4 0.80 -15.75 6.76
C ALA A 4 2.08 -15.14 6.18
N LYS A 5 3.07 -15.99 5.85
CA LYS A 5 4.34 -15.55 5.24
C LYS A 5 4.12 -14.96 3.83
N GLN A 6 3.22 -15.53 3.05
CA GLN A 6 2.84 -14.98 1.74
C GLN A 6 2.09 -13.66 1.85
N THR A 7 1.15 -13.54 2.79
CA THR A 7 0.42 -12.29 3.05
C THR A 7 1.38 -11.15 3.39
N ILE A 8 2.31 -11.36 4.31
CA ILE A 8 3.30 -10.34 4.71
C ILE A 8 4.18 -9.93 3.53
N LYS A 9 4.67 -10.90 2.75
CA LYS A 9 5.45 -10.61 1.53
C LYS A 9 4.65 -9.78 0.52
N GLY A 10 3.35 -10.08 0.36
CA GLY A 10 2.44 -9.30 -0.47
C GLY A 10 2.32 -7.85 0.01
N CYS A 11 2.03 -7.65 1.30
CA CYS A 11 1.92 -6.32 1.89
C CYS A 11 3.23 -5.52 1.73
N ASN A 12 4.38 -6.15 1.93
CA ASN A 12 5.67 -5.48 1.75
C ASN A 12 5.90 -5.05 0.31
N ARG A 13 5.53 -5.90 -0.65
CA ARG A 13 5.69 -5.57 -2.07
C ARG A 13 4.84 -4.36 -2.46
N ILE A 14 3.63 -4.28 -1.93
CA ILE A 14 2.75 -3.12 -2.06
C ILE A 14 3.43 -1.89 -1.46
N VAL A 15 3.82 -1.94 -0.18
CA VAL A 15 4.44 -0.81 0.52
C VAL A 15 5.70 -0.30 -0.20
N THR A 16 6.58 -1.21 -0.64
CA THR A 16 7.82 -0.85 -1.34
C THR A 16 7.52 -0.19 -2.69
N PHE A 17 6.56 -0.70 -3.46
CA PHE A 17 6.19 -0.13 -4.76
C PHE A 17 5.74 1.33 -4.63
N PHE A 18 4.82 1.61 -3.70
CA PHE A 18 4.32 2.97 -3.47
C PHE A 18 5.37 3.92 -2.87
N LYS A 19 6.34 3.39 -2.11
CA LYS A 19 7.46 4.20 -1.62
C LYS A 19 8.48 4.55 -2.71
N TRP A 20 8.70 3.65 -3.66
CA TRP A 20 9.67 3.88 -4.74
C TRP A 20 9.11 4.72 -5.88
N SER A 21 7.83 4.58 -6.19
CA SER A 21 7.18 5.43 -7.18
C SER A 21 6.65 6.71 -6.54
N HIS A 22 7.35 7.83 -6.73
CA HIS A 22 6.90 9.12 -6.24
C HIS A 22 5.53 9.53 -6.82
N ILE A 23 5.28 9.21 -8.09
CA ILE A 23 4.01 9.53 -8.77
C ILE A 23 2.88 8.71 -8.17
N VAL A 24 3.04 7.39 -8.09
CA VAL A 24 1.98 6.48 -7.63
C VAL A 24 1.78 6.59 -6.11
N GLY A 25 2.83 6.84 -5.35
CA GLY A 25 2.75 7.18 -3.93
C GLY A 25 1.93 8.45 -3.67
N LYS A 26 2.13 9.50 -4.48
CA LYS A 26 1.32 10.72 -4.38
C LYS A 26 -0.14 10.47 -4.73
N LEU A 27 -0.42 9.74 -5.81
CA LEU A 27 -1.80 9.39 -6.20
C LEU A 27 -2.54 8.63 -5.10
N LEU A 28 -1.85 7.73 -4.40
CA LEU A 28 -2.44 7.02 -3.26
C LEU A 28 -2.74 7.96 -2.09
N ALA A 29 -1.84 8.88 -1.77
CA ALA A 29 -2.06 9.87 -0.72
C ALA A 29 -3.24 10.81 -1.04
N ASP A 30 -3.32 11.29 -2.28
CA ASP A 30 -4.41 12.14 -2.76
C ASP A 30 -5.76 11.40 -2.71
N ALA A 31 -5.79 10.11 -3.09
CA ALA A 31 -6.98 9.27 -2.99
C ALA A 31 -7.40 9.04 -1.53
N ALA A 32 -6.46 8.77 -0.63
CA ALA A 32 -6.73 8.58 0.80
C ALA A 32 -7.29 9.86 1.45
N ALA A 33 -6.74 11.03 1.09
CA ALA A 33 -7.21 12.33 1.55
C ALA A 33 -8.63 12.63 1.03
N THR A 34 -8.89 12.38 -0.25
CA THR A 34 -10.22 12.56 -0.88
C THR A 34 -11.29 11.71 -0.19
N LEU A 35 -10.94 10.47 0.17
CA LEU A 35 -11.83 9.53 0.83
C LEU A 35 -11.85 9.67 2.37
N ARG A 36 -11.09 10.61 2.92
CA ARG A 36 -10.99 10.89 4.36
C ARG A 36 -10.64 9.64 5.19
N ILE A 37 -9.74 8.80 4.68
CA ILE A 37 -9.32 7.58 5.38
C ILE A 37 -8.39 7.95 6.53
N GLU A 38 -8.76 7.57 7.76
CA GLU A 38 -7.92 7.75 8.95
C GLU A 38 -6.74 6.76 8.95
N GLY A 39 -5.54 7.24 9.33
CA GLY A 39 -4.31 6.43 9.39
C GLY A 39 -3.48 6.37 8.10
N GLY A 40 -3.61 7.39 7.24
CA GLY A 40 -3.37 7.40 5.79
C GLY A 40 -1.97 7.08 5.22
N GLU A 41 -1.02 6.52 5.97
CA GLU A 41 0.28 6.12 5.42
C GLU A 41 0.52 4.61 5.45
N LEU A 42 1.11 4.12 4.35
CA LEU A 42 1.62 2.76 4.24
C LEU A 42 2.82 2.55 5.19
N LYS A 43 2.68 1.59 6.12
CA LYS A 43 3.74 1.24 7.07
C LYS A 43 4.59 0.08 6.55
N THR A 44 5.90 0.17 6.74
CA THR A 44 6.86 -0.83 6.26
C THR A 44 7.16 -1.87 7.32
N TYR A 45 7.29 -3.12 6.88
CA TYR A 45 7.63 -4.24 7.75
C TYR A 45 9.13 -4.27 8.05
N SER A 46 9.44 -4.72 9.26
CA SER A 46 10.78 -5.07 9.72
C SER A 46 10.73 -6.46 10.36
N GLU A 47 11.51 -7.43 9.83
CA GLU A 47 11.53 -8.81 10.34
C GLU A 47 11.89 -8.94 11.82
N THR A 48 12.61 -7.96 12.37
CA THR A 48 13.03 -7.94 13.77
C THR A 48 11.95 -7.38 14.72
N ARG A 49 10.84 -6.84 14.20
CA ARG A 49 9.76 -6.23 15.00
C ARG A 49 8.39 -6.81 14.64
N TRP A 50 7.85 -7.65 15.51
CA TRP A 50 6.54 -8.29 15.32
C TRP A 50 5.38 -7.30 15.17
N ILE A 51 5.44 -6.16 15.88
CA ILE A 51 4.45 -5.08 15.77
C ILE A 51 4.38 -4.53 14.33
N SER A 52 5.51 -4.49 13.62
CA SER A 52 5.55 -3.98 12.25
C SER A 52 4.79 -4.86 11.25
N MET A 53 4.62 -6.16 11.52
CA MET A 53 3.76 -7.03 10.70
C MET A 53 2.32 -6.58 10.75
N TYR A 54 1.81 -6.37 11.95
CA TYR A 54 0.45 -5.91 12.17
C TYR A 54 0.26 -4.53 11.56
N GLU A 55 1.20 -3.61 11.77
CA GLU A 55 1.16 -2.26 11.21
C GLU A 55 1.14 -2.24 9.68
N THR A 56 1.95 -3.09 9.04
CA THR A 56 1.99 -3.20 7.57
C THR A 56 0.70 -3.82 7.02
N ALA A 57 0.21 -4.92 7.60
CA ALA A 57 -1.03 -5.53 7.16
C ALA A 57 -2.24 -4.59 7.39
N ASN A 58 -2.27 -3.91 8.55
CA ASN A 58 -3.32 -2.98 8.90
C ASN A 58 -3.34 -1.76 7.97
N SER A 59 -2.19 -1.14 7.70
CA SER A 59 -2.12 0.03 6.79
C SER A 59 -2.55 -0.31 5.37
N VAL A 60 -2.15 -1.47 4.82
CA VAL A 60 -2.64 -1.95 3.52
C VAL A 60 -4.16 -2.16 3.55
N SER A 61 -4.70 -2.73 4.62
CA SER A 61 -6.15 -2.96 4.76
C SER A 61 -6.93 -1.64 4.86
N CYS A 62 -6.46 -0.67 5.64
CA CYS A 62 -7.10 0.65 5.77
C CYS A 62 -7.11 1.40 4.44
N LEU A 63 -6.05 1.27 3.64
CA LEU A 63 -5.90 1.95 2.36
C LEU A 63 -6.54 1.20 1.17
N ARG A 64 -7.20 0.06 1.41
CA ARG A 64 -7.81 -0.74 0.35
C ARG A 64 -8.73 0.07 -0.58
N ILE A 65 -9.62 0.87 -0.01
CA ILE A 65 -10.59 1.67 -0.80
C ILE A 65 -9.86 2.74 -1.63
N ALA A 66 -8.82 3.37 -1.07
CA ALA A 66 -8.00 4.32 -1.81
C ALA A 66 -7.20 3.65 -2.93
N LEU A 67 -6.69 2.44 -2.72
CA LEU A 67 -6.02 1.65 -3.75
C LEU A 67 -6.97 1.33 -4.91
N GLU A 68 -8.18 0.85 -4.61
CA GLU A 68 -9.21 0.56 -5.60
C GLU A 68 -9.61 1.83 -6.39
N HIS A 69 -9.83 2.95 -5.69
CA HIS A 69 -10.14 4.24 -6.30
C HIS A 69 -9.03 4.73 -7.22
N MET A 70 -7.77 4.61 -6.79
CA MET A 70 -6.62 5.00 -7.61
C MET A 70 -6.50 4.15 -8.87
N LEU A 71 -6.71 2.83 -8.76
CA LEU A 71 -6.65 1.88 -9.88
C LEU A 71 -7.71 2.19 -10.95
N ILE A 72 -8.93 2.52 -10.53
CA ILE A 72 -10.03 2.86 -11.45
C ILE A 72 -9.76 4.19 -12.17
N ASN A 73 -9.22 5.18 -11.46
CA ASN A 73 -9.11 6.53 -11.98
C ASN A 73 -7.77 6.81 -12.70
N ASN A 74 -6.73 6.02 -12.45
CA ASN A 74 -5.38 6.25 -13.00
C ASN A 74 -4.75 4.98 -13.61
N PRO A 75 -5.46 4.20 -14.46
CA PRO A 75 -4.97 2.91 -14.94
C PRO A 75 -3.67 3.02 -15.76
N ASN A 76 -3.52 4.09 -16.54
CA ASN A 76 -2.36 4.29 -17.41
C ASN A 76 -1.08 4.60 -16.63
N GLU A 77 -1.15 5.38 -15.55
CA GLU A 77 0.03 5.73 -14.76
C GLU A 77 0.54 4.58 -13.90
N ILE A 78 -0.36 3.69 -13.49
CA ILE A 78 0.03 2.46 -12.78
C ILE A 78 0.69 1.47 -13.75
N THR A 79 0.12 1.32 -14.95
CA THR A 79 0.64 0.39 -15.98
C THR A 79 2.05 0.78 -16.42
N LYS A 80 2.34 2.08 -16.56
CA LYS A 80 3.68 2.61 -16.91
C LYS A 80 4.77 2.30 -15.89
N GLN A 81 4.40 2.09 -14.63
CA GLN A 81 5.35 1.81 -13.53
C GLN A 81 5.61 0.31 -13.32
N ILE A 82 4.82 -0.54 -13.98
CA ILE A 82 4.93 -2.01 -13.93
C ILE A 82 5.62 -2.57 -15.19
N SER A 83 5.65 -1.78 -16.27
CA SER A 83 6.31 -2.11 -17.55
C SER A 83 7.81 -1.87 -17.49
#